data_AF-A0AA94XX45-F1
#
_entry.id   AF-A0AA94XX45-F1
#
_cell.length_a   1.000
_cell.length_b   1.000
_cell.length_c   1.000
_cell.angle_alpha   90.00
_cell.angle_beta   90.00
_cell.angle_gamma   90.00
#
_symmetry.space_group_name_H-M   'P 1'
#
loop_
_entity.id
_entity.type
_entity.pdbx_description
1 polymer ?
#
loop_
_entity_poly.entity_id
_entity_poly.type
_entity_poly.pdbx_seq_one_letter_code
_entity_poly.pdbx_strand_id
1 'polypeptide(L)'
;MAKKKKKQKPKQGHPARLQGDVISIERAKVKRGLDALAPQFTRWLEAQHGDSELAPMVLAAVGETLSYYAEVIELRGVTDFDPPQLFTVLNATIEFEEAEDPDDGSGELREMVFTAWTVYLDFLRENDLWRGDPAGLEWLLETINSDDPFSEHSDAQLLDVPESAEDAVAEIGQMQVLEMGRVLLAWATTKGHEHWNAGPGPKYISQAAETARGLFSKDIDTSSRQHAASVVLSALESVGALDTATGAVPERGNNAEDLMAPGDVANYESKYSYLKAVLDLLLAQPEQSAGESLEAWGLSNLWLLQAIDGQAQPVAEDRSEAFSEAGWAGAHHRMELLRSLGLVSQGRAYDIPGIVRLALTDLDADAQEQALGQAPGDQSVADPFGFSLDEEEEPKRLKRTEPYKGKVLQLKLTLREAKPPIWRRVMVPADLNLGDLHDIIQISFDWSDSHLHQFYGKNYKVSYGPQNPYMKSDIDESTVLLSKLFKQPKDRLAYAYDFGDDWRIGIEVEDVLKSDDGQLPRCIGGRRMGPLEDTGGPWRWNEMVEELKNDQPLTMMEDVLPEEFAAVPGEDFDPAVFSIEEINENLDAEF
;
A
#
# COMPACT_ATOMS: atom_id res chain seq x y z
N MET A 1 -6.83 -2.84 -44.64
CA MET A 1 -5.75 -1.98 -44.12
C MET A 1 -5.69 -2.21 -42.63
N ALA A 2 -4.54 -2.65 -42.13
CA ALA A 2 -4.34 -3.05 -40.74
C ALA A 2 -4.39 -1.84 -39.79
N LYS A 3 -5.05 -1.99 -38.64
CA LYS A 3 -4.79 -1.16 -37.46
C LYS A 3 -4.68 -2.06 -36.24
N LYS A 4 -3.45 -2.24 -35.77
CA LYS A 4 -3.09 -2.85 -34.49
C LYS A 4 -3.71 -2.00 -33.37
N LYS A 5 -4.44 -2.60 -32.44
CA LYS A 5 -4.72 -2.02 -31.11
C LYS A 5 -3.90 -2.76 -30.06
N LYS A 6 -3.39 -1.98 -29.11
CA LYS A 6 -2.34 -2.28 -28.14
C LYS A 6 -2.85 -3.21 -27.05
N LYS A 7 -1.97 -4.10 -26.56
CA LYS A 7 -2.11 -4.86 -25.32
C LYS A 7 -2.17 -3.89 -24.13
N GLN A 8 -3.22 -3.96 -23.31
CA GLN A 8 -3.18 -3.41 -21.96
C GLN A 8 -2.67 -4.49 -20.99
N LYS A 9 -1.90 -4.05 -20.01
CA LYS A 9 -1.33 -4.83 -18.91
C LYS A 9 -2.14 -4.59 -17.64
N PRO A 10 -2.30 -5.60 -16.78
CA PRO A 10 -3.03 -5.49 -15.53
C PRO A 10 -2.20 -4.72 -14.50
N LYS A 11 -2.85 -3.94 -13.64
CA LYS A 11 -2.32 -3.60 -12.33
C LYS A 11 -3.31 -4.06 -11.27
N GLN A 12 -2.82 -4.99 -10.46
CA GLN A 12 -3.32 -5.28 -9.12
C GLN A 12 -3.34 -4.00 -8.28
N GLY A 13 -4.46 -3.81 -7.60
CA GLY A 13 -4.53 -3.04 -6.37
C GLY A 13 -4.13 -3.88 -5.14
N HIS A 14 -3.99 -3.18 -4.02
CA HIS A 14 -3.92 -3.73 -2.68
C HIS A 14 -4.35 -2.61 -1.71
N PRO A 15 -4.52 -2.84 -0.40
CA PRO A 15 -5.43 -3.72 0.33
C PRO A 15 -6.27 -2.91 1.35
N ALA A 16 -7.60 -2.93 1.27
CA ALA A 16 -8.42 -2.80 2.48
C ALA A 16 -9.90 -3.03 2.17
N ARG A 17 -10.47 -4.18 2.50
CA ARG A 17 -11.70 -4.30 3.33
C ARG A 17 -12.30 -5.69 3.24
N LEU A 18 -12.36 -6.32 4.42
CA LEU A 18 -13.09 -7.53 4.73
C LEU A 18 -14.48 -7.13 5.29
N GLN A 19 -15.52 -7.85 4.84
CA GLN A 19 -16.70 -8.35 5.59
C GLN A 19 -17.96 -7.47 5.81
N GLY A 20 -19.10 -7.94 5.26
CA GLY A 20 -20.39 -8.02 5.95
C GLY A 20 -20.65 -9.49 6.37
N ASP A 21 -21.32 -9.86 7.46
CA ASP A 21 -22.44 -9.20 8.10
C ASP A 21 -22.56 -9.68 9.58
N VAL A 22 -21.76 -9.08 10.44
CA VAL A 22 -21.97 -9.02 11.90
C VAL A 22 -21.95 -7.54 12.21
N ILE A 23 -23.10 -6.90 12.47
CA ILE A 23 -23.10 -5.52 12.95
C ILE A 23 -22.30 -5.52 14.25
N SER A 24 -21.09 -4.95 14.19
CA SER A 24 -20.25 -4.83 15.36
C SER A 24 -21.02 -4.07 16.44
N ILE A 25 -20.80 -4.44 17.71
CA ILE A 25 -21.43 -3.76 18.85
C ILE A 25 -21.19 -2.24 18.77
N GLU A 26 -20.07 -1.83 18.16
CA GLU A 26 -19.67 -0.45 17.92
C GLU A 26 -20.54 0.25 16.86
N ARG A 27 -20.78 -0.34 15.68
CA ARG A 27 -21.74 0.21 14.69
C ARG A 27 -23.15 0.37 15.28
N ALA A 28 -23.58 -0.57 16.12
CA ALA A 28 -24.86 -0.48 16.80
C ALA A 28 -24.92 0.64 17.85
N LYS A 29 -23.80 0.99 18.49
CA LYS A 29 -23.70 2.13 19.43
C LYS A 29 -23.71 3.47 18.69
N VAL A 30 -22.98 3.59 17.58
CA VAL A 30 -22.97 4.79 16.71
C VAL A 30 -24.39 5.12 16.25
N LYS A 31 -25.07 4.13 15.66
CA LYS A 31 -26.44 4.30 15.17
C LYS A 31 -27.40 4.75 16.27
N ARG A 32 -27.37 4.11 17.45
CA ARG A 32 -28.22 4.49 18.58
C ARG A 32 -27.89 5.89 19.14
N GLY A 33 -26.62 6.30 19.09
CA GLY A 33 -26.19 7.63 19.50
C GLY A 33 -26.72 8.72 18.57
N LEU A 34 -26.60 8.52 17.26
CA LEU A 34 -27.10 9.47 16.25
C LEU A 34 -28.64 9.50 16.22
N ASP A 35 -29.31 8.36 16.34
CA ASP A 35 -30.78 8.28 16.45
C ASP A 35 -31.31 9.10 17.64
N ALA A 36 -30.54 9.19 18.74
CA ALA A 36 -30.90 9.98 19.90
C ALA A 36 -30.77 11.50 19.68
N LEU A 37 -29.86 11.93 18.80
CA LEU A 37 -29.61 13.34 18.46
C LEU A 37 -30.46 13.81 17.27
N ALA A 38 -30.93 12.89 16.42
CA ALA A 38 -31.64 13.20 15.18
C ALA A 38 -32.83 14.17 15.31
N PRO A 39 -33.71 14.08 16.33
CA PRO A 39 -34.82 15.03 16.48
C PRO A 39 -34.37 16.46 16.83
N GLN A 40 -33.24 16.63 17.53
CA GLN A 40 -32.68 17.94 17.85
C GLN A 40 -31.91 18.50 16.65
N PHE A 41 -31.12 17.66 15.98
CA PHE A 41 -30.39 18.00 14.76
C PHE A 41 -31.32 18.48 13.64
N THR A 42 -32.41 17.76 13.38
CA THR A 42 -33.39 18.12 12.33
C THR A 42 -34.01 19.49 12.56
N ARG A 43 -34.36 19.82 13.82
CA ARG A 43 -34.92 21.14 14.17
C ARG A 43 -33.91 22.26 14.07
N TRP A 44 -32.66 21.99 14.44
CA TRP A 44 -31.57 22.96 14.33
C TRP A 44 -31.26 23.25 12.84
N LEU A 45 -31.20 22.21 12.00
CA LEU A 45 -30.98 22.34 10.56
C LEU A 45 -32.12 23.12 9.87
N GLU A 46 -33.37 22.85 10.23
CA GLU A 46 -34.53 23.61 9.75
C GLU A 46 -34.46 25.09 10.18
N ALA A 47 -33.97 25.37 11.39
CA ALA A 47 -33.86 26.74 11.89
C ALA A 47 -32.70 27.55 11.27
N GLN A 48 -31.56 26.90 10.97
CA GLN A 48 -30.37 27.56 10.42
C GLN A 48 -30.37 27.61 8.89
N HIS A 49 -30.80 26.53 8.23
CA HIS A 49 -30.68 26.36 6.77
C HIS A 49 -32.03 26.28 6.05
N GLY A 50 -33.15 26.23 6.78
CA GLY A 50 -34.50 26.21 6.19
C GLY A 50 -34.87 24.89 5.50
N ASP A 51 -34.05 23.86 5.65
CA ASP A 51 -34.21 22.57 4.98
C ASP A 51 -34.02 21.42 5.98
N SER A 52 -35.12 20.79 6.37
CA SER A 52 -35.11 19.60 7.24
C SER A 52 -34.87 18.29 6.48
N GLU A 53 -34.98 18.30 5.14
CA GLU A 53 -34.89 17.09 4.31
C GLU A 53 -33.44 16.60 4.17
N LEU A 54 -32.45 17.48 4.39
CA LEU A 54 -31.03 17.14 4.41
C LEU A 54 -30.58 16.43 5.69
N ALA A 55 -31.39 16.48 6.76
CA ALA A 55 -30.97 15.95 8.07
C ALA A 55 -30.66 14.44 8.07
N PRO A 56 -31.46 13.56 7.42
CA PRO A 56 -31.14 12.14 7.33
C PRO A 56 -29.88 11.85 6.51
N MET A 57 -29.60 12.67 5.48
CA MET A 57 -28.41 12.50 4.65
C MET A 57 -27.13 12.83 5.42
N VAL A 58 -27.11 13.97 6.11
CA VAL A 58 -25.96 14.37 6.93
C VAL A 58 -25.69 13.33 8.03
N LEU A 59 -26.72 12.86 8.72
CA LEU A 59 -26.56 11.84 9.77
C LEU A 59 -26.16 10.47 9.23
N ALA A 60 -26.51 10.13 7.98
CA ALA A 60 -26.07 8.91 7.34
C ALA A 60 -24.56 8.96 7.03
N ALA A 61 -24.08 10.02 6.38
CA ALA A 61 -22.66 10.20 6.04
C ALA A 61 -21.77 10.23 7.30
N VAL A 62 -22.20 10.96 8.34
CA VAL A 62 -21.51 11.00 9.64
C VAL A 62 -21.57 9.64 10.35
N GLY A 63 -22.70 8.93 10.24
CA GLY A 63 -22.89 7.63 10.88
C GLY A 63 -22.05 6.51 10.28
N GLU A 64 -21.83 6.54 8.98
CA GLU A 64 -21.00 5.59 8.25
C GLU A 64 -19.52 5.77 8.56
N THR A 65 -19.03 7.00 8.45
CA THR A 65 -17.63 7.34 8.78
C THR A 65 -17.30 7.15 10.27
N LEU A 66 -18.21 7.51 11.19
CA LEU A 66 -18.05 7.19 12.62
C LEU A 66 -18.11 5.69 12.91
N SER A 67 -18.83 4.92 12.10
CA SER A 67 -18.89 3.46 12.22
C SER A 67 -17.56 2.82 11.89
N TYR A 68 -16.88 3.27 10.82
CA TYR A 68 -15.52 2.85 10.52
C TYR A 68 -14.53 3.26 11.61
N TYR A 69 -14.61 4.51 12.09
CA TYR A 69 -13.77 4.97 13.20
C TYR A 69 -13.96 4.12 14.48
N ALA A 70 -15.21 3.79 14.81
CA ALA A 70 -15.53 3.00 16.00
C ALA A 70 -15.03 1.55 15.92
N GLU A 71 -14.90 0.98 14.73
CA GLU A 71 -14.37 -0.37 14.51
C GLU A 71 -12.84 -0.44 14.58
N VAL A 72 -12.16 0.64 14.22
CA VAL A 72 -10.69 0.69 14.16
C VAL A 72 -10.07 1.15 15.49
N ILE A 73 -10.71 2.09 16.22
CA ILE A 73 -10.05 2.80 17.35
C ILE A 73 -10.74 2.60 18.71
N GLU A 74 -12.06 2.44 18.77
CA GLU A 74 -12.94 2.53 19.96
C GLU A 74 -13.56 3.92 20.19
N LEU A 75 -14.87 4.03 19.98
CA LEU A 75 -15.61 5.29 20.09
C LEU A 75 -16.05 5.59 21.53
N ARG A 76 -15.67 6.76 22.06
CA ARG A 76 -16.12 7.24 23.39
C ARG A 76 -17.56 7.74 23.36
N GLY A 77 -17.97 8.38 22.26
CA GLY A 77 -19.36 8.68 21.94
C GLY A 77 -19.51 9.48 20.65
N VAL A 78 -20.73 9.60 20.13
CA VAL A 78 -21.02 10.39 18.91
C VAL A 78 -20.82 11.90 19.08
N THR A 79 -20.43 12.35 20.28
CA THR A 79 -20.10 13.73 20.64
C THR A 79 -18.73 13.83 21.35
N ASP A 80 -17.95 12.74 21.37
CA ASP A 80 -16.66 12.62 22.06
C ASP A 80 -15.77 11.65 21.27
N PHE A 81 -14.91 12.20 20.41
CA PHE A 81 -13.98 11.48 19.54
C PHE A 81 -12.71 12.31 19.33
N ASP A 82 -11.63 11.67 18.88
CA ASP A 82 -10.34 12.31 18.61
C ASP A 82 -10.34 12.92 17.19
N PRO A 83 -10.28 14.26 17.04
CA PRO A 83 -10.45 14.91 15.74
C PRO A 83 -9.35 14.59 14.72
N PRO A 84 -8.04 14.55 15.06
CA PRO A 84 -7.00 14.10 14.14
C PRO A 84 -7.19 12.67 13.65
N GLN A 85 -7.51 11.73 14.54
CA GLN A 85 -7.73 10.34 14.15
C GLN A 85 -9.00 10.16 13.31
N LEU A 86 -10.06 10.92 13.61
CA LEU A 86 -11.25 10.95 12.78
C LEU A 86 -10.93 11.49 11.39
N PHE A 87 -10.14 12.56 11.27
CA PHE A 87 -9.72 13.10 9.97
C PHE A 87 -8.93 12.10 9.14
N THR A 88 -8.02 11.33 9.77
CA THR A 88 -7.32 10.23 9.09
C THR A 88 -8.28 9.16 8.59
N VAL A 89 -9.28 8.75 9.39
CA VAL A 89 -10.28 7.77 8.96
C VAL A 89 -11.20 8.33 7.88
N LEU A 90 -11.54 9.63 7.95
CA LEU A 90 -12.33 10.32 6.93
C LEU A 90 -11.59 10.34 5.60
N ASN A 91 -10.34 10.80 5.57
CA ASN A 91 -9.54 10.78 4.34
C ASN A 91 -9.30 9.38 3.84
N ALA A 92 -8.96 8.42 4.70
CA ALA A 92 -8.78 7.04 4.26
C ALA A 92 -10.08 6.41 3.74
N THR A 93 -11.25 6.84 4.22
CA THR A 93 -12.55 6.37 3.73
C THR A 93 -12.91 7.05 2.42
N ILE A 94 -12.70 8.37 2.32
CA ILE A 94 -12.92 9.16 1.10
C ILE A 94 -11.95 8.70 0.01
N GLU A 95 -10.65 8.59 0.28
CA GLU A 95 -9.64 8.10 -0.66
C GLU A 95 -9.90 6.66 -1.08
N PHE A 96 -10.44 5.83 -0.19
CA PHE A 96 -10.86 4.48 -0.54
C PHE A 96 -12.09 4.50 -1.46
N GLU A 97 -13.10 5.31 -1.15
CA GLU A 97 -14.33 5.45 -1.94
C GLU A 97 -14.08 6.17 -3.29
N GLU A 98 -13.19 7.17 -3.33
CA GLU A 98 -12.72 7.88 -4.54
C GLU A 98 -11.76 7.00 -5.38
N ALA A 99 -11.01 6.07 -4.76
CA ALA A 99 -10.17 5.12 -5.48
C ALA A 99 -10.96 3.92 -6.02
N GLU A 100 -12.10 3.59 -5.40
CA GLU A 100 -13.07 2.63 -5.94
C GLU A 100 -13.88 3.20 -7.12
N ASP A 101 -13.90 4.53 -7.30
CA ASP A 101 -14.63 5.23 -8.39
C ASP A 101 -13.87 6.47 -8.94
N PRO A 102 -12.90 6.28 -9.87
CA PRO A 102 -12.05 7.36 -10.38
C PRO A 102 -12.69 8.23 -11.48
N ASP A 103 -13.90 7.91 -11.96
CA ASP A 103 -14.64 8.71 -12.95
C ASP A 103 -15.56 9.77 -12.28
N ASP A 104 -15.76 9.76 -10.95
CA ASP A 104 -16.21 10.93 -10.15
C ASP A 104 -15.09 11.98 -10.00
N GLY A 105 -14.41 12.27 -11.11
CA GLY A 105 -13.39 13.30 -11.21
C GLY A 105 -13.98 14.68 -10.91
N SER A 106 -14.10 15.02 -9.63
CA SER A 106 -14.58 16.35 -9.22
C SER A 106 -14.23 16.73 -7.77
N GLY A 107 -13.98 15.78 -6.85
CA GLY A 107 -13.91 16.09 -5.42
C GLY A 107 -15.28 16.33 -4.78
N GLU A 108 -16.38 15.96 -5.46
CA GLU A 108 -17.76 16.07 -4.97
C GLU A 108 -18.04 15.15 -3.77
N LEU A 109 -17.51 13.92 -3.74
CA LEU A 109 -17.62 13.04 -2.57
C LEU A 109 -16.93 13.64 -1.35
N ARG A 110 -15.69 14.10 -1.52
CA ARG A 110 -14.96 14.85 -0.47
C ARG A 110 -15.75 16.06 -0.02
N GLU A 111 -16.22 16.92 -0.93
CA GLU A 111 -17.00 18.11 -0.61
C GLU A 111 -18.30 17.76 0.12
N MET A 112 -18.99 16.69 -0.28
CA MET A 112 -20.21 16.21 0.36
C MET A 112 -19.96 15.68 1.78
N VAL A 113 -18.96 14.81 1.95
CA VAL A 113 -18.60 14.24 3.26
C VAL A 113 -18.11 15.35 4.18
N PHE A 114 -17.26 16.25 3.69
CA PHE A 114 -16.74 17.39 4.44
C PHE A 114 -17.85 18.38 4.80
N THR A 115 -18.76 18.69 3.89
CA THR A 115 -19.93 19.53 4.17
C THR A 115 -20.83 18.89 5.22
N ALA A 116 -21.10 17.59 5.13
CA ALA A 116 -21.89 16.88 6.13
C ALA A 116 -21.23 16.93 7.52
N TRP A 117 -19.90 16.77 7.57
CA TRP A 117 -19.14 16.88 8.80
C TRP A 117 -19.12 18.30 9.36
N THR A 118 -18.90 19.33 8.53
CA THR A 118 -18.98 20.74 8.95
C THR A 118 -20.33 21.05 9.57
N VAL A 119 -21.43 20.67 8.91
CA VAL A 119 -22.79 20.88 9.41
C VAL A 119 -23.04 20.15 10.74
N TYR A 120 -22.55 18.92 10.88
CA TYR A 120 -22.69 18.15 12.11
C TYR A 120 -21.83 18.71 13.27
N LEU A 121 -20.60 19.15 12.99
CA LEU A 121 -19.71 19.76 13.98
C LEU A 121 -20.22 21.13 14.44
N ASP A 122 -20.79 21.92 13.52
CA ASP A 122 -21.48 23.17 13.84
C ASP A 122 -22.70 22.95 14.74
N PHE A 123 -23.48 21.91 14.46
CA PHE A 123 -24.57 21.50 15.35
C PHE A 123 -24.05 21.18 16.76
N LEU A 124 -22.96 20.41 16.89
CA LEU A 124 -22.38 20.07 18.18
C LEU A 124 -21.83 21.31 18.92
N ARG A 125 -21.24 22.25 18.18
CA ARG A 125 -20.67 23.50 18.68
C ARG A 125 -21.75 24.45 19.18
N GLU A 126 -22.77 24.73 18.38
CA GLU A 126 -23.81 25.72 18.69
C GLU A 126 -24.80 25.25 19.78
N ASN A 127 -24.91 23.94 19.99
CA ASN A 127 -25.79 23.35 21.00
C ASN A 127 -25.04 22.92 22.28
N ASP A 128 -23.75 23.27 22.42
CA ASP A 128 -22.88 22.87 23.55
C ASP A 128 -22.88 21.34 23.79
N LEU A 129 -22.96 20.55 22.72
CA LEU A 129 -23.03 19.08 22.78
C LEU A 129 -21.65 18.42 22.68
N TRP A 130 -20.65 19.13 22.18
CA TRP A 130 -19.26 18.62 22.10
C TRP A 130 -18.68 18.35 23.49
N ARG A 131 -18.11 17.15 23.67
CA ARG A 131 -17.49 16.72 24.94
C ARG A 131 -15.99 16.44 24.83
N GLY A 132 -15.43 16.51 23.63
CA GLY A 132 -13.99 16.37 23.38
C GLY A 132 -13.22 17.67 23.61
N ASP A 133 -11.99 17.73 23.08
CA ASP A 133 -11.15 18.92 23.16
C ASP A 133 -11.65 20.04 22.22
N PRO A 134 -11.90 21.28 22.71
CA PRO A 134 -12.37 22.38 21.86
C PRO A 134 -11.35 22.82 20.81
N ALA A 135 -10.04 22.72 21.08
CA ALA A 135 -9.01 23.10 20.09
C ALA A 135 -8.97 22.09 18.94
N GLY A 136 -9.10 20.79 19.24
CA GLY A 136 -9.27 19.76 18.21
C GLY A 136 -10.53 19.91 17.36
N LEU A 137 -11.65 20.40 17.94
CA LEU A 137 -12.87 20.66 17.18
C LEU A 137 -12.69 21.79 16.16
N GLU A 138 -12.05 22.89 16.57
CA GLU A 138 -11.81 24.03 15.68
C GLU A 138 -10.80 23.66 14.59
N TRP A 139 -9.74 22.92 14.94
CA TRP A 139 -8.78 22.39 13.98
C TRP A 139 -9.45 21.53 12.90
N LEU A 140 -10.37 20.63 13.29
CA LEU A 140 -11.07 19.77 12.33
C LEU A 140 -11.99 20.58 11.41
N LEU A 141 -12.70 21.58 11.95
CA LEU A 141 -13.54 22.49 11.16
C LEU A 141 -12.72 23.33 10.17
N GLU A 142 -11.57 23.86 10.59
CA GLU A 142 -10.68 24.63 9.71
C GLU A 142 -10.09 23.74 8.60
N THR A 143 -9.72 22.51 8.93
CA THR A 143 -9.09 21.57 8.00
C THR A 143 -10.09 21.08 6.93
N ILE A 144 -11.34 20.80 7.32
CA ILE A 144 -12.40 20.31 6.43
C ILE A 144 -12.93 21.41 5.48
N ASN A 145 -12.90 22.68 5.88
CA ASN A 145 -13.49 23.80 5.11
C ASN A 145 -12.50 24.54 4.18
N SER A 146 -11.37 23.94 3.82
CA SER A 146 -10.43 24.52 2.84
C SER A 146 -10.62 23.89 1.44
N ASP A 147 -10.96 24.70 0.43
CA ASP A 147 -11.48 24.27 -0.91
C ASP A 147 -10.46 23.62 -1.88
N ASP A 148 -9.23 23.36 -1.45
CA ASP A 148 -8.26 22.48 -2.15
C ASP A 148 -7.07 22.33 -1.19
N PRO A 149 -6.70 21.12 -0.74
CA PRO A 149 -5.54 20.93 0.12
C PRO A 149 -4.20 21.33 -0.56
N PHE A 150 -4.23 21.60 -1.87
CA PHE A 150 -3.12 22.06 -2.71
C PHE A 150 -3.40 23.38 -3.46
N SER A 151 -4.49 24.13 -3.18
CA SER A 151 -4.65 25.43 -3.86
C SER A 151 -3.68 26.41 -3.22
N GLU A 152 -2.90 27.05 -4.07
CA GLU A 152 -1.86 28.01 -3.73
C GLU A 152 -2.41 29.23 -2.98
N HIS A 153 -2.72 29.08 -1.69
CA HIS A 153 -2.51 30.08 -0.66
C HIS A 153 -1.87 29.45 0.59
N SER A 154 -0.91 28.56 0.36
CA SER A 154 0.39 28.76 0.98
C SER A 154 1.40 28.86 -0.15
N ASP A 155 2.36 29.77 -0.05
CA ASP A 155 3.57 29.76 -0.87
C ASP A 155 4.40 28.48 -0.54
N ALA A 156 3.82 27.29 -0.65
CA ALA A 156 4.52 26.02 -0.58
C ALA A 156 5.03 25.73 -1.99
N GLN A 157 6.31 26.07 -2.20
CA GLN A 157 7.06 25.74 -3.40
C GLN A 157 6.76 24.30 -3.83
N LEU A 158 6.52 24.10 -5.14
CA LEU A 158 6.66 22.79 -5.79
C LEU A 158 7.85 22.05 -5.16
N LEU A 159 7.59 20.83 -4.69
CA LEU A 159 8.53 19.98 -3.98
C LEU A 159 9.78 19.73 -4.86
N ASP A 160 10.90 20.39 -4.53
CA ASP A 160 12.21 20.20 -5.17
C ASP A 160 12.74 18.80 -4.84
N VAL A 161 12.38 17.80 -5.66
CA VAL A 161 13.10 16.51 -5.74
C VAL A 161 14.22 16.69 -6.75
N PRO A 162 15.42 16.08 -6.57
CA PRO A 162 16.48 16.21 -7.56
C PRO A 162 15.99 15.82 -8.95
N GLU A 163 16.05 16.76 -9.90
CA GLU A 163 15.56 16.55 -11.28
C GLU A 163 16.37 15.50 -12.05
N SER A 164 17.57 15.16 -11.55
CA SER A 164 18.44 14.15 -12.14
C SER A 164 19.29 13.40 -11.09
N ALA A 165 19.84 12.24 -11.49
CA ALA A 165 20.81 11.50 -10.68
C ALA A 165 22.09 12.33 -10.41
N GLU A 166 22.46 13.24 -11.33
CA GLU A 166 23.59 14.16 -11.14
C GLU A 166 23.30 15.17 -10.03
N ASP A 167 22.07 15.71 -9.98
CA ASP A 167 21.63 16.62 -8.92
C ASP A 167 21.55 15.90 -7.57
N ALA A 168 21.04 14.66 -7.54
CA ALA A 168 20.97 13.85 -6.33
C ALA A 168 22.37 13.52 -5.78
N VAL A 169 23.33 13.18 -6.65
CA VAL A 169 24.74 12.94 -6.26
C VAL A 169 25.39 14.23 -5.77
N ALA A 170 25.10 15.36 -6.40
CA ALA A 170 25.63 16.67 -5.99
C ALA A 170 25.07 17.11 -4.63
N GLU A 171 23.79 16.83 -4.36
CA GLU A 171 23.11 17.13 -3.10
C GLU A 171 23.64 16.24 -1.96
N ILE A 172 23.66 14.90 -2.13
CA ILE A 172 24.26 13.97 -1.15
C ILE A 172 25.73 14.31 -0.92
N GLY A 173 26.46 14.67 -1.98
CA GLY A 173 27.86 15.05 -1.93
C GLY A 173 28.17 16.27 -1.06
N GLN A 174 27.17 17.15 -0.84
CA GLN A 174 27.29 18.35 -0.01
C GLN A 174 26.83 18.15 1.44
N MET A 175 26.22 17.00 1.76
CA MET A 175 25.69 16.75 3.10
C MET A 175 26.78 16.52 4.14
N GLN A 176 26.59 17.10 5.32
CA GLN A 176 27.52 16.94 6.45
C GLN A 176 27.57 15.50 6.96
N VAL A 177 26.47 14.75 6.83
CA VAL A 177 26.42 13.33 7.20
C VAL A 177 27.36 12.49 6.34
N LEU A 178 27.47 12.76 5.03
CA LEU A 178 28.38 12.04 4.15
C LEU A 178 29.85 12.34 4.50
N GLU A 179 30.16 13.62 4.74
CA GLU A 179 31.51 14.01 5.17
C GLU A 179 31.86 13.39 6.53
N MET A 180 30.89 13.31 7.43
CA MET A 180 31.04 12.62 8.71
C MET A 180 31.28 11.13 8.52
N GLY A 181 30.56 10.46 7.62
CA GLY A 181 30.80 9.08 7.21
C GLY A 181 32.23 8.86 6.73
N ARG A 182 32.73 9.73 5.84
CA ARG A 182 34.11 9.66 5.33
C ARG A 182 35.16 9.87 6.43
N VAL A 183 34.98 10.87 7.28
CA VAL A 183 35.88 11.17 8.40
C VAL A 183 35.92 10.02 9.40
N LEU A 184 34.76 9.48 9.77
CA LEU A 184 34.66 8.38 10.73
C LEU A 184 35.14 7.06 10.15
N LEU A 185 34.88 6.76 8.87
CA LEU A 185 35.43 5.59 8.18
C LEU A 185 36.97 5.67 8.12
N ALA A 186 37.52 6.81 7.71
CA ALA A 186 38.96 7.02 7.70
C ALA A 186 39.57 6.92 9.10
N TRP A 187 38.94 7.52 10.10
CA TRP A 187 39.40 7.43 11.49
C TRP A 187 39.33 5.99 12.03
N ALA A 188 38.20 5.30 11.87
CA ALA A 188 37.96 3.95 12.38
C ALA A 188 39.05 2.97 11.91
N THR A 189 39.38 3.04 10.62
CA THR A 189 40.39 2.19 9.94
C THR A 189 41.84 2.61 10.16
N THR A 190 42.12 3.80 10.72
CA THR A 190 43.50 4.30 10.91
C THR A 190 43.91 4.49 12.37
N LYS A 191 43.07 5.16 13.18
CA LYS A 191 43.35 5.49 14.59
C LYS A 191 42.32 4.90 15.56
N GLY A 192 41.14 4.53 15.07
CA GLY A 192 40.06 3.97 15.88
C GLY A 192 40.45 2.66 16.56
N HIS A 193 41.33 1.87 15.93
CA HIS A 193 41.83 0.61 16.49
C HIS A 193 42.46 0.75 17.90
N GLU A 194 43.08 1.89 18.21
CA GLU A 194 43.68 2.17 19.53
C GLU A 194 42.63 2.25 20.66
N HIS A 195 41.37 2.45 20.29
CA HIS A 195 40.23 2.60 21.20
C HIS A 195 39.24 1.43 21.11
N TRP A 196 39.50 0.45 20.25
CA TRP A 196 38.63 -0.71 20.02
C TRP A 196 38.90 -1.81 21.05
N ASN A 197 37.85 -2.30 21.71
CA ASN A 197 37.96 -3.34 22.74
C ASN A 197 36.82 -4.35 22.62
N ALA A 198 36.93 -5.25 21.64
CA ALA A 198 35.89 -6.24 21.29
C ALA A 198 34.54 -5.62 20.89
N GLY A 199 34.55 -4.39 20.38
CA GLY A 199 33.37 -3.64 19.94
C GLY A 199 33.47 -2.12 20.19
N PRO A 200 32.49 -1.35 19.69
CA PRO A 200 32.43 0.10 19.88
C PRO A 200 31.97 0.45 21.30
N GLY A 201 32.89 0.41 22.26
CA GLY A 201 32.62 0.83 23.63
C GLY A 201 32.43 2.36 23.77
N PRO A 202 31.99 2.86 24.94
CA PRO A 202 31.73 4.30 25.16
C PRO A 202 32.94 5.20 24.88
N LYS A 203 34.16 4.71 25.16
CA LYS A 203 35.41 5.43 24.88
C LYS A 203 35.69 5.55 23.37
N TYR A 204 35.34 4.51 22.60
CA TYR A 204 35.47 4.50 21.15
C TYR A 204 34.51 5.53 20.54
N ILE A 205 33.24 5.50 20.92
CA ILE A 205 32.23 6.47 20.48
C ILE A 205 32.59 7.90 20.88
N SER A 206 33.08 8.11 22.10
CA SER A 206 33.54 9.44 22.53
C SER A 206 34.69 9.98 21.68
N GLN A 207 35.62 9.12 21.26
CA GLN A 207 36.75 9.53 20.43
C GLN A 207 36.34 9.73 18.96
N ALA A 208 35.39 8.94 18.47
CA ALA A 208 34.75 9.13 17.17
C ALA A 208 34.08 10.51 17.11
N ALA A 209 33.25 10.83 18.11
CA ALA A 209 32.57 12.12 18.22
C ALA A 209 33.54 13.30 18.32
N GLU A 210 34.66 13.16 19.03
CA GLU A 210 35.68 14.22 19.09
C GLU A 210 36.41 14.39 17.75
N THR A 211 36.56 13.33 16.97
CA THR A 211 37.17 13.38 15.63
C THR A 211 36.26 14.10 14.64
N ALA A 212 34.96 13.84 14.70
CA ALA A 212 33.94 14.52 13.87
C ALA A 212 33.49 15.87 14.45
N ARG A 213 34.05 16.33 15.58
CA ARG A 213 33.60 17.53 16.30
C ARG A 213 33.53 18.79 15.44
N GLY A 214 34.43 18.93 14.47
CA GLY A 214 34.48 20.09 13.57
C GLY A 214 33.31 20.16 12.57
N LEU A 215 32.55 19.08 12.42
CA LEU A 215 31.42 18.98 11.49
C LEU A 215 30.08 19.40 12.12
N PHE A 216 29.96 19.32 13.45
CA PHE A 216 28.76 19.72 14.17
C PHE A 216 28.68 21.25 14.38
N SER A 217 27.45 21.76 14.51
CA SER A 217 27.24 23.13 14.99
C SER A 217 27.72 23.25 16.45
N LYS A 218 28.05 24.48 16.88
CA LYS A 218 28.60 24.73 18.23
C LYS A 218 27.59 24.46 19.35
N ASP A 219 26.32 24.39 18.99
CA ASP A 219 25.19 24.29 19.91
C ASP A 219 24.79 22.83 20.19
N ILE A 220 25.36 21.85 19.47
CA ILE A 220 25.16 20.43 19.75
C ILE A 220 25.99 20.01 20.96
N ASP A 221 25.32 19.41 21.96
CA ASP A 221 25.97 18.93 23.16
C ASP A 221 26.82 17.66 22.89
N THR A 222 27.57 17.23 23.90
CA THR A 222 28.48 16.08 23.75
C THR A 222 27.73 14.75 23.59
N SER A 223 26.57 14.59 24.23
CA SER A 223 25.77 13.37 24.16
C SER A 223 25.19 13.19 22.75
N SER A 224 24.60 14.24 22.16
CA SER A 224 24.08 14.17 20.79
C SER A 224 25.17 13.94 19.75
N ARG A 225 26.37 14.49 19.93
CA ARG A 225 27.52 14.18 19.05
C ARG A 225 27.98 12.73 19.16
N GLN A 226 27.96 12.17 20.36
CA GLN A 226 28.26 10.76 20.59
C GLN A 226 27.20 9.84 19.98
N HIS A 227 25.93 10.22 20.11
CA HIS A 227 24.82 9.50 19.49
C HIS A 227 24.95 9.50 17.96
N ALA A 228 25.11 10.67 17.33
CA ALA A 228 25.30 10.77 15.88
C ALA A 228 26.54 10.00 15.40
N ALA A 229 27.65 10.03 16.14
CA ALA A 229 28.84 9.25 15.80
C ALA A 229 28.58 7.74 15.86
N SER A 230 27.82 7.29 16.85
CA SER A 230 27.39 5.88 16.95
C SER A 230 26.51 5.49 15.77
N VAL A 231 25.52 6.30 15.42
CA VAL A 231 24.62 6.03 14.30
C VAL A 231 25.39 5.95 12.98
N VAL A 232 26.28 6.91 12.71
CA VAL A 232 27.09 6.89 11.49
C VAL A 232 27.99 5.65 11.42
N LEU A 233 28.60 5.22 12.52
CA LEU A 233 29.44 4.02 12.54
C LEU A 233 28.60 2.75 12.27
N SER A 234 27.41 2.66 12.85
CA SER A 234 26.48 1.56 12.60
C SER A 234 25.94 1.56 11.16
N ALA A 235 25.69 2.73 10.58
CA ALA A 235 25.31 2.86 9.18
C ALA A 235 26.44 2.45 8.22
N LEU A 236 27.68 2.83 8.52
CA LEU A 236 28.84 2.39 7.74
C LEU A 236 29.01 0.87 7.78
N GLU A 237 28.70 0.24 8.92
CA GLU A 237 28.73 -1.21 9.08
C GLU A 237 27.59 -1.90 8.32
N SER A 238 26.36 -1.38 8.40
CA SER A 238 25.20 -1.97 7.73
C SER A 238 25.33 -1.95 6.21
N VAL A 239 25.91 -0.89 5.63
CA VAL A 239 26.15 -0.79 4.19
C VAL A 239 27.45 -1.46 3.74
N GLY A 240 28.16 -2.15 4.63
CA GLY A 240 29.40 -2.86 4.30
C GLY A 240 30.56 -1.95 3.89
N ALA A 241 30.55 -0.67 4.30
CA ALA A 241 31.67 0.24 4.15
C ALA A 241 32.70 0.08 5.29
N LEU A 242 32.25 -0.34 6.47
CA LEU A 242 33.09 -0.66 7.63
C LEU A 242 32.86 -2.13 8.02
N ASP A 243 33.92 -2.93 8.05
CA ASP A 243 33.84 -4.31 8.55
C ASP A 243 34.36 -4.36 9.99
N THR A 244 33.52 -4.83 10.92
CA THR A 244 33.89 -5.05 12.32
C THR A 244 33.86 -6.53 12.73
N ALA A 245 33.40 -7.42 11.84
CA ALA A 245 33.14 -8.84 12.10
C ALA A 245 34.39 -9.73 11.93
N THR A 246 35.39 -9.28 11.17
CA THR A 246 36.60 -10.05 10.83
C THR A 246 37.65 -10.17 11.95
N GLY A 247 37.30 -9.78 13.19
CA GLY A 247 37.97 -10.32 14.37
C GLY A 247 39.31 -9.68 14.73
N ALA A 248 39.32 -8.36 14.92
CA ALA A 248 39.94 -7.71 16.09
C ALA A 248 39.88 -6.17 16.02
N VAL A 249 39.75 -5.57 14.83
CA VAL A 249 39.89 -4.13 14.57
C VAL A 249 38.96 -3.73 13.41
N PRO A 250 38.41 -2.50 13.37
CA PRO A 250 37.62 -2.03 12.24
C PRO A 250 38.45 -1.90 10.96
N GLU A 251 38.01 -2.56 9.89
CA GLU A 251 38.63 -2.56 8.56
C GLU A 251 37.72 -1.96 7.49
N ARG A 252 38.28 -1.64 6.31
CA ARG A 252 37.48 -1.16 5.18
C ARG A 252 36.69 -2.34 4.61
N GLY A 253 35.37 -2.18 4.53
CA GLY A 253 34.51 -3.13 3.83
C GLY A 253 34.50 -2.89 2.32
N ASN A 254 33.74 -3.72 1.60
CA ASN A 254 33.71 -3.72 0.12
C ASN A 254 33.21 -2.40 -0.48
N ASN A 255 32.31 -1.68 0.22
CA ASN A 255 31.70 -0.45 -0.27
C ASN A 255 32.43 0.81 0.21
N ALA A 256 33.60 0.66 0.85
CA ALA A 256 34.38 1.77 1.40
C ALA A 256 34.92 2.72 0.32
N GLU A 257 35.29 2.20 -0.85
CA GLU A 257 35.88 3.01 -1.93
C GLU A 257 34.82 3.92 -2.57
N ASP A 258 33.61 3.42 -2.79
CA ASP A 258 32.51 4.16 -3.43
C ASP A 258 32.03 5.34 -2.57
N LEU A 259 31.97 5.14 -1.25
CA LEU A 259 31.60 6.20 -0.30
C LEU A 259 32.68 7.30 -0.20
N MET A 260 33.95 6.89 -0.32
CA MET A 260 35.11 7.80 -0.25
C MET A 260 35.39 8.51 -1.58
N ALA A 261 34.93 7.97 -2.69
CA ALA A 261 35.13 8.53 -4.01
C ALA A 261 34.33 9.83 -4.23
N PRO A 262 34.81 10.72 -5.12
CA PRO A 262 34.16 11.98 -5.45
C PRO A 262 32.74 11.78 -6.03
N GLY A 263 32.01 12.88 -6.22
CA GLY A 263 30.59 12.90 -6.63
C GLY A 263 30.33 12.40 -8.05
N ASP A 264 30.58 11.12 -8.32
CA ASP A 264 30.26 10.46 -9.58
C ASP A 264 28.96 9.65 -9.45
N VAL A 265 28.17 9.60 -10.54
CA VAL A 265 26.90 8.86 -10.64
C VAL A 265 27.06 7.37 -10.38
N ALA A 266 28.21 6.79 -10.76
CA ALA A 266 28.52 5.39 -10.51
C ALA A 266 28.49 4.99 -9.02
N ASN A 267 28.64 5.96 -8.12
CA ASN A 267 28.71 5.72 -6.68
C ASN A 267 27.45 6.24 -5.96
N TYR A 268 26.41 6.59 -6.72
CA TYR A 268 25.15 7.10 -6.19
C TYR A 268 24.50 6.08 -5.26
N GLU A 269 24.35 4.83 -5.71
CA GLU A 269 23.69 3.76 -4.97
C GLU A 269 24.33 3.50 -3.60
N SER A 270 25.66 3.45 -3.54
CA SER A 270 26.41 3.29 -2.29
C SER A 270 26.23 4.47 -1.33
N LYS A 271 26.15 5.71 -1.85
CA LYS A 271 25.93 6.93 -1.04
C LYS A 271 24.48 7.07 -0.59
N TYR A 272 23.53 6.68 -1.43
CA TYR A 272 22.11 6.67 -1.14
C TYR A 272 21.78 5.62 -0.08
N SER A 273 22.29 4.40 -0.24
CA SER A 273 22.16 3.33 0.76
C SER A 273 22.74 3.73 2.12
N TYR A 274 23.87 4.44 2.12
CA TYR A 274 24.45 5.02 3.34
C TYR A 274 23.54 6.08 3.97
N LEU A 275 23.00 7.02 3.18
CA LEU A 275 22.07 8.04 3.66
C LEU A 275 20.82 7.40 4.27
N LYS A 276 20.22 6.42 3.58
CA LYS A 276 19.05 5.66 4.05
C LYS A 276 19.34 4.96 5.38
N ALA A 277 20.47 4.24 5.46
CA ALA A 277 20.87 3.56 6.70
C ALA A 277 21.06 4.52 7.88
N VAL A 278 21.59 5.74 7.65
CA VAL A 278 21.69 6.76 8.69
C VAL A 278 20.30 7.26 9.13
N LEU A 279 19.39 7.51 8.17
CA LEU A 279 18.03 7.93 8.47
C LEU A 279 17.26 6.87 9.26
N ASP A 280 17.31 5.60 8.82
CA ASP A 280 16.65 4.48 9.50
C ASP A 280 17.11 4.37 10.96
N LEU A 281 18.41 4.47 11.20
CA LEU A 281 18.99 4.39 12.55
C LEU A 281 18.67 5.63 13.42
N LEU A 282 18.61 6.82 12.82
CA LEU A 282 18.20 8.03 13.54
C LEU A 282 16.72 7.99 13.88
N LEU A 283 15.87 7.49 12.99
CA LEU A 283 14.42 7.41 13.15
C LEU A 283 13.96 6.24 13.99
N ALA A 284 14.79 5.22 14.18
CA ALA A 284 14.49 4.08 15.04
C ALA A 284 14.04 4.53 16.45
N GLN A 285 13.01 3.87 16.97
CA GLN A 285 12.49 4.18 18.29
C GLN A 285 13.55 3.87 19.37
N PRO A 286 13.79 4.78 20.33
CA PRO A 286 14.80 4.55 21.37
C PRO A 286 14.39 3.40 22.31
N GLU A 287 15.22 2.35 22.41
CA GLU A 287 14.91 1.13 23.17
C GLU A 287 14.90 1.30 24.70
N GLN A 288 15.66 2.26 25.26
CA GLN A 288 15.65 2.60 26.69
C GLN A 288 15.97 4.08 26.90
N SER A 289 15.10 4.79 27.63
CA SER A 289 15.16 6.24 27.87
C SER A 289 16.45 6.66 28.59
N ALA A 290 17.39 7.23 27.83
CA ALA A 290 18.49 8.01 28.36
C ALA A 290 18.60 9.32 27.55
N GLY A 291 17.71 10.26 27.84
CA GLY A 291 17.82 11.66 27.40
C GLY A 291 16.70 12.12 26.47
N GLU A 292 16.26 11.30 25.51
CA GLU A 292 15.12 11.63 24.65
C GLU A 292 13.84 11.06 25.24
N SER A 293 12.87 11.92 25.57
CA SER A 293 11.53 11.44 25.90
C SER A 293 10.92 10.86 24.62
N LEU A 294 10.17 9.76 24.75
CA LEU A 294 9.41 9.18 23.63
C LEU A 294 8.54 10.25 22.91
N GLU A 295 8.11 11.26 23.67
CA GLU A 295 7.41 12.45 23.20
C GLU A 295 8.28 13.35 22.31
N ALA A 296 9.55 13.59 22.65
CA ALA A 296 10.48 14.33 21.81
C ALA A 296 10.78 13.61 20.49
N TRP A 297 10.98 12.29 20.55
CA TRP A 297 11.16 11.46 19.36
C TRP A 297 9.92 11.50 18.46
N GLY A 298 8.73 11.23 19.02
CA GLY A 298 7.48 11.24 18.27
C GLY A 298 7.17 12.60 17.65
N LEU A 299 7.39 13.69 18.39
CA LEU A 299 7.16 15.05 17.90
C LEU A 299 8.15 15.45 16.80
N SER A 300 9.43 15.10 16.94
CA SER A 300 10.41 15.36 15.87
C SER A 300 10.12 14.57 14.59
N ASN A 301 9.64 13.33 14.70
CA ASN A 301 9.24 12.53 13.55
C ASN A 301 7.97 13.08 12.89
N LEU A 302 7.01 13.56 13.70
CA LEU A 302 5.84 14.28 13.18
C LEU A 302 6.26 15.52 12.38
N TRP A 303 7.20 16.32 12.89
CA TRP A 303 7.71 17.49 12.17
C TRP A 303 8.45 17.12 10.88
N LEU A 304 9.16 15.98 10.86
CA LEU A 304 9.76 15.47 9.63
C LEU A 304 8.70 15.07 8.60
N LEU A 305 7.64 14.35 9.01
CA LEU A 305 6.52 14.01 8.13
C LEU A 305 5.83 15.26 7.59
N GLN A 306 5.54 16.23 8.46
CA GLN A 306 4.95 17.51 8.05
C GLN A 306 5.85 18.27 7.08
N ALA A 307 7.17 18.21 7.25
CA ALA A 307 8.12 18.82 6.31
C ALA A 307 8.23 18.06 4.97
N ILE A 308 7.89 16.77 4.91
CA ILE A 308 7.71 16.05 3.64
C ILE A 308 6.52 16.65 2.88
N ASP A 309 5.42 16.92 3.58
CA ASP A 309 4.17 17.46 3.03
C ASP A 309 4.21 19.00 2.83
N GLY A 310 5.38 19.62 2.89
CA GLY A 310 5.57 21.07 2.70
C GLY A 310 5.14 21.93 3.91
N GLN A 311 4.70 21.32 5.00
CA GLN A 311 4.26 21.97 6.24
C GLN A 311 5.39 22.01 7.29
N ALA A 312 6.56 22.51 6.91
CA ALA A 312 7.74 22.49 7.78
C ALA A 312 7.53 23.28 9.09
N GLN A 313 7.77 22.61 10.23
CA GLN A 313 7.68 23.20 11.55
C GLN A 313 8.63 24.42 11.71
N PRO A 314 8.14 25.61 12.12
CA PRO A 314 8.99 26.76 12.40
C PRO A 314 9.94 26.55 13.59
N VAL A 315 11.19 26.97 13.43
CA VAL A 315 12.25 26.87 14.46
C VAL A 315 11.98 27.80 15.64
N ALA A 316 11.31 28.92 15.41
CA ALA A 316 11.06 29.98 16.38
C ALA A 316 9.56 30.10 16.75
N GLU A 317 8.85 28.98 16.79
CA GLU A 317 7.44 28.95 17.20
C GLU A 317 7.28 28.96 18.73
N ASP A 318 6.17 29.52 19.20
CA ASP A 318 5.79 29.46 20.60
C ASP A 318 5.53 28.01 21.02
N ARG A 319 6.00 27.64 22.21
CA ARG A 319 5.84 26.28 22.74
C ARG A 319 4.36 25.92 22.80
N SER A 320 3.97 24.88 22.09
CA SER A 320 2.61 24.31 22.21
C SER A 320 2.36 23.80 23.63
N GLU A 321 1.23 24.21 24.22
CA GLU A 321 0.82 23.74 25.55
C GLU A 321 0.38 22.27 25.55
N ALA A 322 0.16 21.68 24.37
CA ALA A 322 -0.22 20.27 24.20
C ALA A 322 0.92 19.29 24.52
N PHE A 323 2.17 19.75 24.48
CA PHE A 323 3.35 18.92 24.74
C PHE A 323 4.11 19.36 25.98
N SER A 324 4.77 18.41 26.63
CA SER A 324 5.62 18.73 27.77
C SER A 324 6.77 19.64 27.34
N GLU A 325 7.22 20.52 28.24
CA GLU A 325 8.37 21.39 28.00
C GLU A 325 9.62 20.56 27.61
N ALA A 326 9.79 19.40 28.22
CA ALA A 326 10.88 18.48 27.92
C ALA A 326 10.73 17.79 26.55
N GLY A 327 9.51 17.41 26.16
CA GLY A 327 9.20 16.84 24.84
C GLY A 327 9.42 17.85 23.73
N TRP A 328 8.89 19.06 23.87
CA TRP A 328 9.05 20.16 22.92
C TRP A 328 10.51 20.56 22.75
N ALA A 329 11.22 20.82 23.86
CA ALA A 329 12.64 21.17 23.81
C ALA A 329 13.49 20.01 23.26
N GLY A 330 13.14 18.77 23.60
CA GLY A 330 13.81 17.57 23.09
C GLY A 330 13.62 17.39 21.58
N ALA A 331 12.43 17.66 21.06
CA ALA A 331 12.16 17.59 19.62
C ALA A 331 12.97 18.64 18.86
N HIS A 332 13.02 19.89 19.33
CA HIS A 332 13.87 20.93 18.74
C HIS A 332 15.36 20.57 18.79
N HIS A 333 15.81 19.99 19.90
CA HIS A 333 17.19 19.51 20.06
C HIS A 333 17.53 18.41 19.04
N ARG A 334 16.60 17.50 18.79
CA ARG A 334 16.74 16.45 17.78
C ARG A 334 16.73 17.01 16.35
N MET A 335 15.85 17.97 16.05
CA MET A 335 15.87 18.64 14.75
C MET A 335 17.16 19.45 14.51
N GLU A 336 17.72 20.04 15.56
CA GLU A 336 19.01 20.73 15.49
C GLU A 336 20.16 19.75 15.22
N LEU A 337 20.09 18.54 15.79
CA LEU A 337 21.03 17.46 15.44
C LEU A 337 20.91 17.08 13.97
N LEU A 338 19.70 16.85 13.44
CA LEU A 338 19.49 16.55 12.02
C LEU A 338 19.97 17.68 11.11
N ARG A 339 19.74 18.93 11.50
CA ARG A 339 20.26 20.12 10.81
C ARG A 339 21.78 20.17 10.78
N SER A 340 22.43 19.77 11.88
CA SER A 340 23.90 19.68 11.96
C SER A 340 24.50 18.49 11.19
N LEU A 341 23.65 17.58 10.70
CA LEU A 341 24.04 16.50 9.80
C LEU A 341 23.69 16.84 8.34
N GLY A 342 23.06 17.99 8.09
CA GLY A 342 22.58 18.37 6.75
C GLY A 342 21.38 17.54 6.28
N LEU A 343 20.68 16.88 7.20
CA LEU A 343 19.46 16.12 6.93
C LEU A 343 18.19 16.99 6.99
N VAL A 344 18.33 18.18 7.58
CA VAL A 344 17.32 19.22 7.67
C VAL A 344 17.96 20.53 7.21
N SER A 345 17.26 21.29 6.39
CA SER A 345 17.71 22.53 5.79
C SER A 345 17.96 23.63 6.83
N GLN A 346 18.88 24.53 6.51
CA GLN A 346 19.17 25.71 7.31
C GLN A 346 18.10 26.77 7.02
N GLY A 347 17.20 27.05 7.97
CA GLY A 347 16.11 27.99 7.72
C GLY A 347 15.36 28.45 8.97
N ARG A 348 14.26 29.18 8.74
CA ARG A 348 13.29 29.56 9.79
C ARG A 348 12.34 28.43 10.16
N ALA A 349 12.31 27.36 9.36
CA ALA A 349 11.56 26.14 9.58
C ALA A 349 12.45 24.92 9.31
N TYR A 350 12.05 23.77 9.85
CA TYR A 350 12.74 22.50 9.66
C TYR A 350 12.33 21.83 8.34
N ASP A 351 12.79 22.41 7.25
CA ASP A 351 12.55 21.87 5.91
C ASP A 351 13.52 20.74 5.58
N ILE A 352 13.17 19.86 4.65
CA ILE A 352 13.94 18.63 4.34
C ILE A 352 14.52 18.73 2.92
N PRO A 353 15.84 18.50 2.74
CA PRO A 353 16.44 18.43 1.40
C PRO A 353 15.79 17.35 0.53
N GLY A 354 15.70 17.59 -0.78
CA GLY A 354 14.99 16.73 -1.73
C GLY A 354 15.44 15.27 -1.68
N ILE A 355 16.74 15.01 -1.52
CA ILE A 355 17.26 13.65 -1.45
C ILE A 355 17.00 12.96 -0.10
N VAL A 356 16.84 13.72 0.99
CA VAL A 356 16.38 13.19 2.28
C VAL A 356 14.90 12.88 2.21
N ARG A 357 14.09 13.75 1.57
CA ARG A 357 12.68 13.50 1.32
C ARG A 357 12.49 12.19 0.54
N LEU A 358 13.26 11.99 -0.54
CA LEU A 358 13.27 10.74 -1.32
C LEU A 358 13.54 9.52 -0.44
N ALA A 359 14.60 9.59 0.39
CA ALA A 359 15.00 8.50 1.28
C ALA A 359 14.01 8.21 2.42
N LEU A 360 13.21 9.21 2.85
CA LEU A 360 12.18 9.04 3.88
C LEU A 360 10.87 8.48 3.33
N THR A 361 10.58 8.72 2.05
CA THR A 361 9.35 8.27 1.38
C THR A 361 9.44 6.85 0.82
N ASP A 362 10.60 6.17 0.94
CA ASP A 362 10.87 4.87 0.30
C ASP A 362 10.47 4.86 -1.20
N LEU A 363 10.63 6.00 -1.88
CA LEU A 363 10.57 6.07 -3.32
C LEU A 363 11.86 5.43 -3.85
N ASP A 364 11.83 4.11 -3.99
CA ASP A 364 12.95 3.33 -4.50
C ASP A 364 13.44 3.88 -5.84
N ALA A 365 14.74 3.74 -6.05
CA ALA A 365 15.51 4.27 -7.17
C ALA A 365 15.10 3.76 -8.58
N ASP A 366 14.04 2.95 -8.67
CA ASP A 366 13.42 2.49 -9.93
C ASP A 366 12.88 3.66 -10.78
N ALA A 367 12.64 4.83 -10.15
CA ALA A 367 12.18 6.04 -10.84
C ALA A 367 13.28 6.74 -11.68
N GLN A 368 14.58 6.43 -11.52
CA GLN A 368 15.66 7.14 -12.22
C GLN A 368 16.31 6.38 -13.38
N GLU A 369 16.11 5.06 -13.53
CA GLU A 369 16.69 4.32 -14.66
C GLU A 369 16.04 4.69 -16.02
N GLN A 370 14.87 5.34 -16.01
CA GLN A 370 14.18 5.79 -17.22
C GLN A 370 14.65 7.15 -17.77
N ALA A 371 15.44 7.93 -17.01
CA ALA A 371 15.76 9.32 -17.37
C ALA A 371 17.11 9.52 -18.10
N LEU A 372 18.07 8.58 -18.02
CA LEU A 372 19.44 8.78 -18.51
C LEU A 372 19.96 7.59 -19.35
N GLY A 373 19.47 7.44 -20.58
CA GLY A 373 20.14 6.54 -21.53
C GLY A 373 19.35 6.14 -22.78
N GLN A 374 19.19 7.02 -23.75
CA GLN A 374 18.94 6.59 -25.14
C GLN A 374 20.05 7.08 -26.07
N ALA A 375 20.85 6.13 -26.56
CA ALA A 375 21.51 6.21 -27.86
C ALA A 375 21.09 5.01 -28.72
N PRO A 376 20.85 5.18 -30.03
CA PRO A 376 20.03 4.26 -30.81
C PRO A 376 20.84 3.09 -31.39
N GLY A 377 20.39 1.85 -31.17
CA GLY A 377 21.00 0.69 -31.80
C GLY A 377 20.34 -0.64 -31.42
N ASP A 378 19.28 -0.97 -32.13
CA ASP A 378 18.81 -2.32 -32.52
C ASP A 378 18.82 -3.49 -31.48
N GLN A 379 17.61 -4.05 -31.30
CA GLN A 379 17.24 -5.44 -30.94
C GLN A 379 16.72 -5.76 -29.52
N SER A 380 15.57 -6.44 -29.56
CA SER A 380 14.75 -7.05 -28.48
C SER A 380 13.86 -6.08 -27.67
N VAL A 381 12.57 -6.39 -27.67
CA VAL A 381 11.52 -5.63 -27.00
C VAL A 381 11.41 -6.17 -25.58
N ALA A 382 12.00 -5.46 -24.62
CA ALA A 382 11.81 -5.69 -23.19
C ALA A 382 10.57 -4.93 -22.68
N ASP A 383 9.95 -5.51 -21.67
CA ASP A 383 8.65 -5.21 -21.09
C ASP A 383 8.65 -3.91 -20.23
N PRO A 384 7.71 -2.97 -20.41
CA PRO A 384 7.74 -1.64 -19.77
C PRO A 384 7.21 -1.55 -18.32
N PHE A 385 7.16 -2.64 -17.53
CA PHE A 385 6.60 -2.61 -16.16
C PHE A 385 7.41 -3.29 -15.05
N GLY A 386 8.71 -3.55 -15.22
CA GLY A 386 9.61 -3.77 -14.07
C GLY A 386 9.26 -4.87 -13.06
N PHE A 387 8.37 -5.81 -13.37
CA PHE A 387 8.28 -7.06 -12.62
C PHE A 387 9.41 -7.98 -13.08
N SER A 388 10.58 -7.80 -12.49
CA SER A 388 11.51 -8.92 -12.34
C SER A 388 10.99 -9.76 -11.18
N LEU A 389 9.95 -10.56 -11.43
CA LEU A 389 9.87 -11.83 -10.71
C LEU A 389 11.17 -12.54 -11.07
N ASP A 390 11.96 -12.95 -10.07
CA ASP A 390 12.96 -13.95 -10.31
C ASP A 390 12.24 -15.14 -10.98
N GLU A 391 12.37 -15.27 -12.30
CA GLU A 391 11.83 -16.39 -13.10
C GLU A 391 12.41 -17.75 -12.64
N GLU A 392 13.28 -17.76 -11.62
CA GLU A 392 13.93 -18.93 -11.06
C GLU A 392 13.11 -19.66 -9.98
N GLU A 393 12.02 -19.10 -9.44
CA GLU A 393 11.21 -19.76 -8.39
C GLU A 393 9.72 -20.01 -8.69
N GLU A 394 9.19 -19.74 -9.90
CA GLU A 394 7.90 -20.33 -10.27
C GLU A 394 8.05 -21.84 -10.54
N PRO A 395 7.17 -22.72 -10.01
CA PRO A 395 7.22 -24.14 -10.33
C PRO A 395 7.05 -24.30 -11.84
N LYS A 396 8.11 -24.77 -12.51
CA LYS A 396 8.18 -24.95 -13.97
C LYS A 396 6.92 -25.62 -14.51
N ARG A 397 6.05 -24.80 -15.11
CA ARG A 397 4.80 -25.20 -15.78
C ARG A 397 5.10 -26.31 -16.80
N LEU A 398 4.29 -27.36 -16.82
CA LEU A 398 4.50 -28.53 -17.69
C LEU A 398 4.11 -28.21 -19.14
N LYS A 399 4.95 -27.46 -19.86
CA LYS A 399 4.80 -27.27 -21.32
C LYS A 399 5.04 -28.60 -22.04
N ARG A 400 3.97 -29.18 -22.62
CA ARG A 400 4.04 -30.49 -23.29
C ARG A 400 4.24 -30.32 -24.78
N THR A 401 5.23 -31.02 -25.32
CA THR A 401 5.50 -31.08 -26.77
C THR A 401 4.85 -32.27 -27.46
N GLU A 402 4.35 -33.25 -26.69
CA GLU A 402 3.65 -34.43 -27.20
C GLU A 402 2.24 -34.54 -26.59
N PRO A 403 1.27 -35.14 -27.33
CA PRO A 403 -0.09 -35.32 -26.82
C PRO A 403 -0.11 -36.12 -25.52
N TYR A 404 -0.85 -35.63 -24.55
CA TYR A 404 -1.00 -36.31 -23.27
C TYR A 404 -1.59 -37.71 -23.46
N LYS A 405 -1.06 -38.73 -22.76
CA LYS A 405 -1.54 -40.13 -22.85
C LYS A 405 -2.15 -40.65 -21.55
N GLY A 406 -2.32 -39.80 -20.55
CA GLY A 406 -2.80 -40.17 -19.23
C GLY A 406 -4.32 -40.12 -19.09
N LYS A 407 -4.77 -40.03 -17.82
CA LYS A 407 -6.19 -39.88 -17.48
C LYS A 407 -6.59 -38.42 -17.60
N VAL A 408 -7.71 -38.16 -18.26
CA VAL A 408 -8.28 -36.82 -18.40
C VAL A 408 -9.47 -36.72 -17.48
N LEU A 409 -9.53 -35.65 -16.68
CA LEU A 409 -10.66 -35.36 -15.82
C LEU A 409 -11.60 -34.41 -16.56
N GLN A 410 -12.87 -34.79 -16.70
CA GLN A 410 -13.92 -33.86 -17.10
C GLN A 410 -14.45 -33.21 -15.82
N LEU A 411 -14.10 -31.95 -15.62
CA LEU A 411 -14.51 -31.16 -14.46
C LEU A 411 -15.65 -30.22 -14.84
N LYS A 412 -16.63 -30.10 -13.95
CA LYS A 412 -17.62 -29.04 -13.96
C LYS A 412 -17.26 -28.01 -12.90
N LEU A 413 -17.03 -26.79 -13.34
CA LEU A 413 -16.77 -25.61 -12.52
C LEU A 413 -18.08 -24.82 -12.44
N THR A 414 -18.66 -24.67 -11.25
CA THR A 414 -19.93 -23.96 -11.06
C THR A 414 -19.73 -22.81 -10.10
N LEU A 415 -19.97 -21.59 -10.57
CA LEU A 415 -19.98 -20.42 -9.70
C LEU A 415 -21.20 -20.51 -8.77
N ARG A 416 -20.96 -20.42 -7.46
CA ARG A 416 -22.02 -20.46 -6.45
C ARG A 416 -22.70 -19.10 -6.39
N GLU A 417 -23.98 -19.14 -6.01
CA GLU A 417 -24.80 -17.94 -5.74
C GLU A 417 -25.09 -17.03 -6.95
N ALA A 418 -24.45 -17.26 -8.08
CA ALA A 418 -24.78 -16.65 -9.36
C ALA A 418 -26.18 -17.04 -9.87
N LYS A 419 -26.97 -16.03 -10.23
CA LYS A 419 -28.34 -16.11 -10.72
C LYS A 419 -28.50 -15.20 -11.95
N PRO A 420 -28.70 -15.77 -13.16
CA PRO A 420 -28.87 -17.19 -13.44
C PRO A 420 -27.53 -17.96 -13.45
N PRO A 421 -27.55 -19.31 -13.36
CA PRO A 421 -26.32 -20.09 -13.11
C PRO A 421 -25.23 -19.91 -14.18
N ILE A 422 -24.00 -19.67 -13.71
CA ILE A 422 -22.76 -19.58 -14.50
C ILE A 422 -21.92 -20.84 -14.24
N TRP A 423 -21.45 -21.48 -15.30
CA TRP A 423 -20.61 -22.68 -15.18
C TRP A 423 -19.73 -22.92 -16.40
N ARG A 424 -18.68 -23.72 -16.21
CA ARG A 424 -17.75 -24.20 -17.23
C ARG A 424 -17.55 -25.70 -17.10
N ARG A 425 -17.27 -26.36 -18.21
CA ARG A 425 -16.91 -27.76 -18.28
C ARG A 425 -15.60 -27.87 -19.05
N VAL A 426 -14.57 -28.31 -18.34
CA VAL A 426 -13.21 -28.39 -18.85
C VAL A 426 -12.70 -29.81 -18.79
N MET A 427 -11.83 -30.16 -19.73
CA MET A 427 -11.08 -31.40 -19.74
C MET A 427 -9.64 -31.09 -19.42
N VAL A 428 -9.13 -31.68 -18.34
CA VAL A 428 -7.79 -31.38 -17.81
C VAL A 428 -6.98 -32.66 -17.59
N PRO A 429 -5.65 -32.65 -17.81
CA PRO A 429 -4.79 -33.77 -17.44
C PRO A 429 -4.82 -34.03 -15.93
N ALA A 430 -4.94 -35.29 -15.51
CA ALA A 430 -5.02 -35.64 -14.09
C ALA A 430 -3.67 -35.49 -13.32
N ASP A 431 -2.57 -35.26 -14.03
CA ASP A 431 -1.23 -35.03 -13.48
C ASP A 431 -0.86 -33.55 -13.40
N LEU A 432 -1.81 -32.64 -13.64
CA LEU A 432 -1.70 -31.25 -13.22
C LEU A 432 -1.75 -31.13 -11.70
N ASN A 433 -1.20 -30.05 -11.15
CA ASN A 433 -1.32 -29.67 -9.75
C ASN A 433 -2.53 -28.73 -9.51
N LEU A 434 -2.73 -28.27 -8.27
CA LEU A 434 -3.84 -27.37 -7.95
C LEU A 434 -3.61 -25.92 -8.41
N GLY A 435 -2.36 -25.46 -8.48
CA GLY A 435 -2.00 -24.17 -9.10
C GLY A 435 -2.32 -24.16 -10.60
N ASP A 436 -1.97 -25.23 -11.33
CA ASP A 436 -2.37 -25.35 -12.75
C ASP A 436 -3.91 -25.33 -12.91
N LEU A 437 -4.65 -25.87 -11.94
CA LEU A 437 -6.11 -25.84 -11.95
C LEU A 437 -6.66 -24.45 -11.63
N HIS A 438 -5.97 -23.68 -10.79
CA HIS A 438 -6.28 -22.28 -10.53
C HIS A 438 -6.20 -21.47 -11.83
N ASP A 439 -5.10 -21.59 -12.60
CA ASP A 439 -4.95 -20.89 -13.89
C ASP A 439 -6.07 -21.26 -14.87
N ILE A 440 -6.42 -22.55 -14.94
CA ILE A 440 -7.52 -23.02 -15.79
C ILE A 440 -8.85 -22.40 -15.35
N ILE A 441 -9.08 -22.24 -14.05
CA ILE A 441 -10.28 -21.58 -13.53
C ILE A 441 -10.27 -20.10 -13.92
N GLN A 442 -9.18 -19.38 -13.69
CA GLN A 442 -9.02 -17.97 -14.04
C GLN A 442 -9.33 -17.73 -15.53
N ILE A 443 -8.67 -18.47 -16.42
CA ILE A 443 -8.91 -18.38 -17.87
C ILE A 443 -10.34 -18.77 -18.25
N SER A 444 -10.92 -19.77 -17.58
CA SER A 444 -12.29 -20.22 -17.91
C SER A 444 -13.35 -19.19 -17.53
N PHE A 445 -13.10 -18.35 -16.52
CA PHE A 445 -14.02 -17.31 -16.08
C PHE A 445 -13.65 -15.91 -16.56
N ASP A 446 -12.53 -15.77 -17.26
CA ASP A 446 -11.99 -14.50 -17.75
C ASP A 446 -11.61 -13.54 -16.62
N TRP A 447 -10.95 -14.09 -15.59
CA TRP A 447 -10.42 -13.38 -14.43
C TRP A 447 -8.91 -13.14 -14.57
N SER A 448 -8.40 -12.12 -13.88
CA SER A 448 -7.05 -11.58 -14.06
C SER A 448 -6.03 -12.07 -13.03
N ASP A 449 -6.40 -13.02 -12.18
CA ASP A 449 -5.57 -13.53 -11.08
C ASP A 449 -5.01 -12.42 -10.18
N SER A 450 -5.83 -11.39 -9.95
CA SER A 450 -5.43 -10.19 -9.22
C SER A 450 -5.57 -10.34 -7.70
N HIS A 451 -6.24 -11.39 -7.24
CA HIS A 451 -6.58 -11.60 -5.83
C HIS A 451 -6.13 -12.96 -5.30
N LEU A 452 -6.07 -13.08 -3.97
CA LEU A 452 -5.73 -14.34 -3.31
C LEU A 452 -6.80 -15.41 -3.55
N HIS A 453 -6.36 -16.67 -3.69
CA HIS A 453 -7.23 -17.83 -3.81
C HIS A 453 -6.90 -18.95 -2.81
N GLN A 454 -7.88 -19.82 -2.60
CA GLN A 454 -7.68 -21.03 -1.82
C GLN A 454 -8.66 -22.14 -2.21
N PHE A 455 -8.15 -23.38 -2.25
CA PHE A 455 -8.97 -24.57 -2.39
C PHE A 455 -9.30 -25.17 -1.03
N TYR A 456 -10.50 -25.74 -0.92
CA TYR A 456 -10.95 -26.44 0.27
C TYR A 456 -11.36 -27.87 -0.04
N GLY A 457 -10.76 -28.79 0.70
CA GLY A 457 -11.14 -30.19 0.75
C GLY A 457 -12.58 -30.38 1.28
N LYS A 458 -13.04 -31.63 1.24
CA LYS A 458 -14.37 -32.00 1.71
C LYS A 458 -14.60 -31.51 3.16
N ASN A 459 -15.70 -30.80 3.38
CA ASN A 459 -16.11 -30.18 4.65
C ASN A 459 -15.18 -29.04 5.15
N TYR A 460 -14.40 -28.40 4.28
CA TYR A 460 -13.56 -27.23 4.62
C TYR A 460 -12.52 -27.51 5.74
N LYS A 461 -12.15 -28.78 5.93
CA LYS A 461 -11.22 -29.20 7.00
C LYS A 461 -9.75 -29.10 6.63
N VAL A 462 -9.46 -29.02 5.33
CA VAL A 462 -8.11 -28.94 4.77
C VAL A 462 -8.15 -27.89 3.68
N SER A 463 -7.22 -26.96 3.76
CA SER A 463 -7.01 -25.90 2.80
C SER A 463 -5.77 -26.16 1.96
N TYR A 464 -5.81 -25.76 0.69
CA TYR A 464 -4.68 -25.79 -0.23
C TYR A 464 -4.58 -24.43 -0.90
N GLY A 465 -3.37 -23.89 -1.01
CA GLY A 465 -3.16 -22.59 -1.65
C GLY A 465 -1.67 -22.30 -1.81
N PRO A 466 -1.31 -21.16 -2.41
CA PRO A 466 0.07 -20.78 -2.63
C PRO A 466 0.79 -20.48 -1.30
N GLN A 467 2.11 -20.56 -1.29
CA GLN A 467 2.91 -20.02 -0.19
C GLN A 467 2.89 -18.50 -0.28
N ASN A 468 2.23 -17.83 0.66
CA ASN A 468 2.06 -16.39 0.63
C ASN A 468 2.18 -15.79 2.05
N PRO A 469 2.85 -14.65 2.27
CA PRO A 469 2.96 -14.01 3.59
C PRO A 469 1.61 -13.58 4.19
N TYR A 470 0.64 -13.26 3.34
CA TYR A 470 -0.66 -12.68 3.69
C TYR A 470 -1.77 -13.72 3.82
N MET A 471 -1.53 -14.98 3.43
CA MET A 471 -2.45 -16.11 3.57
C MET A 471 -1.74 -17.38 4.04
N LYS A 472 -2.36 -18.11 4.98
CA LYS A 472 -1.90 -19.45 5.38
C LYS A 472 -2.82 -20.54 4.81
N SER A 473 -2.19 -21.54 4.20
CA SER A 473 -2.82 -22.78 3.74
C SER A 473 -2.20 -23.98 4.46
N ASP A 474 -2.96 -25.06 4.66
CA ASP A 474 -2.44 -26.27 5.32
C ASP A 474 -1.40 -26.99 4.43
N ILE A 475 -1.59 -26.93 3.11
CA ILE A 475 -0.77 -27.64 2.12
C ILE A 475 -0.55 -26.72 0.91
N ASP A 476 0.70 -26.66 0.44
CA ASP A 476 1.08 -25.95 -0.79
C ASP A 476 0.44 -26.62 -2.03
N GLU A 477 -0.32 -25.84 -2.79
CA GLU A 477 -1.07 -26.30 -3.95
C GLU A 477 -0.20 -26.85 -5.09
N SER A 478 1.02 -26.30 -5.27
CA SER A 478 1.97 -26.71 -6.31
C SER A 478 2.42 -28.17 -6.12
N THR A 479 2.31 -28.70 -4.89
CA THR A 479 2.73 -30.05 -4.50
C THR A 479 1.63 -31.11 -4.63
N VAL A 480 0.39 -30.69 -4.92
CA VAL A 480 -0.80 -31.55 -4.89
C VAL A 480 -1.36 -31.78 -6.28
N LEU A 481 -1.10 -32.96 -6.83
CA LEU A 481 -1.66 -33.37 -8.12
C LEU A 481 -3.18 -33.63 -8.06
N LEU A 482 -3.89 -33.27 -9.14
CA LEU A 482 -5.32 -33.51 -9.29
C LEU A 482 -5.70 -34.98 -9.12
N SER A 483 -4.88 -35.89 -9.66
CA SER A 483 -5.06 -37.35 -9.52
C SER A 483 -5.04 -37.86 -8.08
N LYS A 484 -4.48 -37.09 -7.12
CA LYS A 484 -4.53 -37.44 -5.69
C LYS A 484 -5.89 -37.12 -5.08
N LEU A 485 -6.54 -36.05 -5.54
CA LEU A 485 -7.80 -35.53 -5.01
C LEU A 485 -9.03 -36.07 -5.76
N PHE A 486 -8.95 -36.13 -7.09
CA PHE A 486 -10.01 -36.54 -8.00
C PHE A 486 -9.77 -37.95 -8.52
N LYS A 487 -10.44 -38.94 -7.92
CA LYS A 487 -10.25 -40.37 -8.23
C LYS A 487 -11.39 -40.93 -9.06
N GLN A 488 -12.61 -40.41 -8.88
CA GLN A 488 -13.82 -40.92 -9.49
C GLN A 488 -14.85 -39.79 -9.72
N PRO A 489 -15.86 -40.03 -10.57
CA PRO A 489 -16.98 -39.11 -10.71
C PRO A 489 -17.64 -38.79 -9.37
N LYS A 490 -18.13 -37.55 -9.22
CA LYS A 490 -18.71 -36.94 -8.02
C LYS A 490 -17.73 -36.59 -6.90
N ASP A 491 -16.43 -36.79 -7.09
CA ASP A 491 -15.45 -36.16 -6.22
C ASP A 491 -15.57 -34.62 -6.38
N ARG A 492 -15.44 -33.91 -5.26
CA ARG A 492 -15.71 -32.47 -5.18
C ARG A 492 -14.64 -31.73 -4.41
N LEU A 493 -14.38 -30.51 -4.85
CA LEU A 493 -13.54 -29.52 -4.19
C LEU A 493 -14.26 -28.17 -4.22
N ALA A 494 -13.97 -27.29 -3.27
CA ALA A 494 -14.38 -25.90 -3.35
C ALA A 494 -13.15 -25.03 -3.63
N TYR A 495 -13.35 -23.94 -4.35
CA TYR A 495 -12.36 -22.93 -4.64
C TYR A 495 -12.96 -21.58 -4.26
N ALA A 496 -12.20 -20.77 -3.54
CA ALA A 496 -12.51 -19.38 -3.23
C ALA A 496 -11.45 -18.51 -3.89
N TYR A 497 -11.89 -17.44 -4.54
CA TYR A 497 -11.05 -16.44 -5.19
C TYR A 497 -11.61 -15.08 -4.83
N ASP A 498 -10.70 -14.15 -4.57
CA ASP A 498 -11.00 -12.83 -4.01
C ASP A 498 -11.71 -12.93 -2.66
N PHE A 499 -10.98 -12.68 -1.57
CA PHE A 499 -11.57 -12.73 -0.22
C PHE A 499 -12.37 -11.48 0.16
N GLY A 500 -12.34 -10.43 -0.66
CA GLY A 500 -13.27 -9.31 -0.61
C GLY A 500 -14.62 -9.71 -1.19
N ASP A 501 -14.65 -10.05 -2.49
CA ASP A 501 -15.87 -10.41 -3.21
C ASP A 501 -16.42 -11.83 -2.92
N ASP A 502 -15.57 -12.71 -2.39
CA ASP A 502 -15.87 -14.10 -1.99
C ASP A 502 -16.43 -14.95 -3.14
N TRP A 503 -15.80 -14.89 -4.31
CA TRP A 503 -16.17 -15.72 -5.45
C TRP A 503 -15.91 -17.20 -5.16
N ARG A 504 -16.97 -18.00 -5.14
CA ARG A 504 -16.89 -19.43 -4.79
C ARG A 504 -17.22 -20.34 -5.97
N ILE A 505 -16.26 -21.16 -6.38
CA ILE A 505 -16.47 -22.17 -7.42
C ILE A 505 -16.56 -23.57 -6.79
N GLY A 506 -17.66 -24.25 -7.09
CA GLY A 506 -17.77 -25.69 -6.87
C GLY A 506 -17.15 -26.46 -8.02
N ILE A 507 -16.17 -27.30 -7.72
CA ILE A 507 -15.49 -28.18 -8.68
C ILE A 507 -16.02 -29.59 -8.48
N GLU A 508 -16.58 -30.20 -9.53
CA GLU A 508 -17.07 -31.58 -9.52
C GLU A 508 -16.50 -32.38 -10.68
N VAL A 509 -16.00 -33.58 -10.40
CA VAL A 509 -15.62 -34.54 -11.46
C VAL A 509 -16.89 -35.15 -12.05
N GLU A 510 -17.17 -34.88 -13.33
CA GLU A 510 -18.28 -35.52 -14.03
C GLU A 510 -17.87 -36.87 -14.64
N ASP A 511 -16.65 -36.96 -15.19
CA ASP A 511 -16.12 -38.20 -15.77
C ASP A 511 -14.58 -38.28 -15.69
N VAL A 512 -14.04 -39.50 -15.80
CA VAL A 512 -12.60 -39.79 -15.85
C VAL A 512 -12.33 -40.58 -17.12
N LEU A 513 -11.78 -39.89 -18.12
CA LEU A 513 -11.60 -40.38 -19.47
C LEU A 513 -10.14 -40.78 -19.74
N LYS A 514 -9.92 -41.46 -20.87
CA LYS A 514 -8.59 -41.59 -21.47
C LYS A 514 -8.38 -40.43 -22.42
N SER A 515 -7.14 -39.95 -22.52
CA SER A 515 -6.79 -38.94 -23.52
C SER A 515 -7.12 -39.42 -24.94
N ASP A 516 -7.65 -38.51 -25.74
CA ASP A 516 -8.02 -38.68 -27.14
C ASP A 516 -7.02 -38.03 -28.10
N ASP A 517 -5.82 -37.72 -27.60
CA ASP A 517 -4.74 -37.01 -28.30
C ASP A 517 -5.06 -35.56 -28.71
N GLY A 518 -6.17 -35.01 -28.20
CA GLY A 518 -6.48 -33.59 -28.34
C GLY A 518 -5.62 -32.70 -27.44
N GLN A 519 -5.59 -31.40 -27.77
CA GLN A 519 -4.99 -30.36 -26.93
C GLN A 519 -5.71 -30.30 -25.58
N LEU A 520 -4.94 -30.15 -24.50
CA LEU A 520 -5.39 -30.12 -23.12
C LEU A 520 -4.54 -29.13 -22.33
N PRO A 521 -5.12 -28.36 -21.39
CA PRO A 521 -6.55 -28.33 -21.01
C PRO A 521 -7.43 -27.71 -22.10
N ARG A 522 -8.73 -28.02 -22.09
CA ARG A 522 -9.70 -27.37 -22.99
C ARG A 522 -11.10 -27.31 -22.38
N CYS A 523 -11.80 -26.22 -22.65
CA CYS A 523 -13.23 -26.06 -22.41
C CYS A 523 -14.05 -26.80 -23.48
N ILE A 524 -15.06 -27.56 -23.04
CA ILE A 524 -16.00 -28.31 -23.90
C ILE A 524 -17.45 -27.88 -23.71
N GLY A 525 -17.69 -26.87 -22.87
CA GLY A 525 -19.01 -26.34 -22.64
C GLY A 525 -19.08 -25.41 -21.45
N GLY A 526 -20.12 -24.62 -21.39
CA GLY A 526 -20.33 -23.64 -20.33
C GLY A 526 -21.60 -22.87 -20.59
N ARG A 527 -21.84 -21.89 -19.73
CA ARG A 527 -22.98 -21.00 -19.85
C ARG A 527 -22.66 -19.67 -19.19
N ARG A 528 -23.03 -18.57 -19.88
CA ARG A 528 -22.84 -17.17 -19.47
C ARG A 528 -21.38 -16.77 -19.33
N MET A 529 -21.09 -15.48 -19.41
CA MET A 529 -19.77 -14.96 -19.12
C MET A 529 -19.44 -15.15 -17.64
N GLY A 530 -18.16 -15.06 -17.28
CA GLY A 530 -17.81 -14.94 -15.87
C GLY A 530 -18.28 -13.58 -15.35
N PRO A 531 -18.48 -13.44 -14.03
CA PRO A 531 -18.59 -12.12 -13.43
C PRO A 531 -17.35 -11.30 -13.76
N LEU A 532 -17.52 -9.99 -13.97
CA LEU A 532 -16.37 -9.10 -14.07
C LEU A 532 -15.66 -9.06 -12.71
N GLU A 533 -14.35 -8.88 -12.73
CA GLU A 533 -13.54 -8.63 -11.53
C GLU A 533 -14.07 -7.41 -10.79
N ASP A 534 -13.89 -7.41 -9.47
CA ASP A 534 -14.22 -6.28 -8.59
C ASP A 534 -15.68 -5.79 -8.70
N THR A 535 -16.62 -6.69 -9.04
CA THR A 535 -18.04 -6.34 -9.14
C THR A 535 -18.79 -6.33 -7.80
N GLY A 536 -18.10 -6.49 -6.67
CA GLY A 536 -18.71 -6.52 -5.34
C GLY A 536 -19.39 -7.86 -5.04
N GLY A 537 -18.87 -8.94 -5.64
CA GLY A 537 -19.28 -10.31 -5.35
C GLY A 537 -20.61 -10.77 -5.97
N PRO A 538 -21.04 -12.01 -5.65
CA PRO A 538 -22.18 -12.66 -6.31
C PRO A 538 -23.52 -11.93 -6.18
N TRP A 539 -23.71 -11.15 -5.11
CA TRP A 539 -24.96 -10.43 -4.89
C TRP A 539 -25.09 -9.26 -5.87
N ARG A 540 -24.08 -8.39 -5.93
CA ARG A 540 -24.06 -7.20 -6.78
C ARG A 540 -24.05 -7.56 -8.27
N TRP A 541 -23.31 -8.61 -8.66
CA TRP A 541 -23.39 -9.18 -10.01
C TRP A 541 -24.82 -9.61 -10.40
N ASN A 542 -25.56 -10.24 -9.48
CA ASN A 542 -26.92 -10.68 -9.77
C ASN A 542 -27.89 -9.50 -9.96
N GLU A 543 -27.71 -8.41 -9.21
CA GLU A 543 -28.50 -7.19 -9.37
C GLU A 543 -28.23 -6.55 -10.73
N MET A 544 -26.95 -6.40 -11.10
CA MET A 544 -26.53 -5.90 -12.40
C MET A 544 -27.16 -6.70 -13.56
N VAL A 545 -27.17 -8.04 -13.44
CA VAL A 545 -27.79 -8.92 -14.44
C VAL A 545 -29.32 -8.77 -14.48
N GLU A 546 -29.98 -8.43 -13.37
CA GLU A 546 -31.42 -8.15 -13.36
C GLU A 546 -31.74 -6.77 -13.93
N GLU A 547 -30.94 -5.75 -13.64
CA GLU A 547 -31.08 -4.40 -14.19
C GLU A 547 -30.98 -4.43 -15.73
N LEU A 548 -29.96 -5.10 -16.27
CA LEU A 548 -29.76 -5.28 -17.71
C LEU A 548 -30.93 -5.99 -18.38
N LYS A 549 -31.50 -7.02 -17.74
CA LYS A 549 -32.67 -7.71 -18.30
C LYS A 549 -33.92 -6.83 -18.32
N ASN A 550 -34.03 -5.90 -17.37
CA ASN A 550 -35.18 -5.04 -17.20
C ASN A 550 -35.04 -3.69 -17.92
N ASP A 551 -33.98 -3.51 -18.72
CA ASP A 551 -33.67 -2.26 -19.44
C ASP A 551 -33.59 -1.06 -18.48
N GLN A 552 -33.14 -1.33 -17.25
CA GLN A 552 -32.90 -0.30 -16.23
C GLN A 552 -31.51 0.29 -16.44
N PRO A 553 -31.30 1.57 -16.10
CA PRO A 553 -29.94 2.11 -16.04
C PRO A 553 -29.15 1.21 -15.10
N LEU A 554 -28.02 0.71 -15.61
CA LEU A 554 -27.08 -0.05 -14.82
C LEU A 554 -26.58 0.88 -13.71
N THR A 555 -26.91 0.56 -12.47
CA THR A 555 -26.43 1.32 -11.29
C THR A 555 -24.92 1.12 -11.05
N MET A 556 -24.30 0.26 -11.86
CA MET A 556 -22.91 -0.18 -11.85
C MET A 556 -22.03 0.44 -12.96
N MET A 557 -22.61 1.16 -13.93
CA MET A 557 -21.92 1.40 -15.21
C MET A 557 -21.10 2.69 -15.30
N GLU A 558 -21.13 3.56 -14.29
CA GLU A 558 -20.28 4.76 -14.27
C GLU A 558 -18.89 4.46 -13.68
N ASP A 559 -18.76 3.46 -12.79
CA ASP A 559 -17.57 3.40 -11.91
C ASP A 559 -16.71 2.13 -12.11
N VAL A 560 -17.28 1.06 -12.69
CA VAL A 560 -16.64 -0.30 -12.72
C VAL A 560 -16.12 -0.70 -14.12
N LEU A 561 -16.45 0.06 -15.17
CA LEU A 561 -15.96 -0.19 -16.53
C LEU A 561 -15.06 0.96 -16.95
N PRO A 562 -13.73 0.78 -17.04
CA PRO A 562 -12.86 1.72 -17.74
C PRO A 562 -13.45 2.04 -19.12
N GLU A 563 -13.23 3.22 -19.70
CA GLU A 563 -13.71 3.62 -21.05
C GLU A 563 -13.47 2.56 -22.17
N GLU A 564 -12.56 1.61 -21.94
CA GLU A 564 -12.24 0.49 -22.84
C GLU A 564 -13.23 -0.70 -22.77
N PHE A 565 -14.03 -0.82 -21.71
CA PHE A 565 -15.14 -1.76 -21.54
C PHE A 565 -16.52 -1.08 -21.46
N ALA A 566 -16.57 0.26 -21.44
CA ALA A 566 -17.78 0.99 -21.77
C ALA A 566 -18.32 0.44 -23.08
N ALA A 567 -19.58 -0.02 -23.06
CA ALA A 567 -20.24 -0.59 -24.22
C ALA A 567 -19.96 0.29 -25.45
N VAL A 568 -19.14 -0.21 -26.38
CA VAL A 568 -18.87 0.51 -27.64
C VAL A 568 -20.23 0.81 -28.23
N PRO A 569 -20.57 2.04 -28.62
CA PRO A 569 -21.90 2.32 -29.14
C PRO A 569 -22.25 1.38 -30.32
N GLY A 570 -23.05 0.34 -30.05
CA GLY A 570 -23.33 -0.78 -30.96
C GLY A 570 -22.89 -2.20 -30.52
N GLU A 571 -22.19 -2.39 -29.40
CA GLU A 571 -21.93 -3.69 -28.76
C GLU A 571 -22.75 -3.81 -27.46
N ASP A 572 -23.75 -4.69 -27.47
CA ASP A 572 -24.62 -4.92 -26.31
C ASP A 572 -23.85 -5.77 -25.26
N PHE A 573 -23.62 -5.23 -24.06
CA PHE A 573 -23.14 -6.02 -22.92
C PHE A 573 -24.22 -7.04 -22.55
N ASP A 574 -24.01 -8.30 -22.93
CA ASP A 574 -24.95 -9.39 -22.68
C ASP A 574 -24.35 -10.43 -21.73
N PRO A 575 -24.79 -10.47 -20.45
CA PRO A 575 -24.34 -11.47 -19.48
C PRO A 575 -24.78 -12.90 -19.82
N ALA A 576 -25.49 -13.11 -20.94
CA ALA A 576 -25.77 -14.42 -21.52
C ALA A 576 -24.68 -14.94 -22.46
N VAL A 577 -23.78 -14.08 -22.95
CA VAL A 577 -22.70 -14.44 -23.91
C VAL A 577 -21.78 -15.48 -23.30
N PHE A 578 -21.36 -16.46 -24.11
CA PHE A 578 -20.40 -17.48 -23.72
C PHE A 578 -19.76 -18.05 -24.99
N SER A 579 -18.43 -18.02 -25.06
CA SER A 579 -17.62 -18.51 -26.18
C SER A 579 -16.70 -19.64 -25.71
N ILE A 580 -16.82 -20.82 -26.32
CA ILE A 580 -15.90 -21.95 -26.03
C ILE A 580 -14.57 -21.72 -26.73
N GLU A 581 -14.64 -21.16 -27.93
CA GLU A 581 -13.52 -20.87 -28.81
C GLU A 581 -12.54 -19.91 -28.14
N GLU A 582 -13.04 -18.81 -27.58
CA GLU A 582 -12.23 -17.79 -26.90
C GLU A 582 -11.51 -18.34 -25.66
N ILE A 583 -12.22 -19.10 -24.82
CA ILE A 583 -11.60 -19.76 -23.67
C ILE A 583 -10.51 -20.73 -24.12
N ASN A 584 -10.74 -21.49 -25.18
CA ASN A 584 -9.74 -22.43 -25.69
C ASN A 584 -8.54 -21.74 -26.33
N GLU A 585 -8.72 -20.60 -27.01
CA GLU A 585 -7.61 -19.80 -27.52
C GLU A 585 -6.71 -19.31 -26.39
N ASN A 586 -7.29 -18.86 -25.27
CA ASN A 586 -6.54 -18.44 -24.10
C ASN A 586 -5.87 -19.62 -23.37
N LEU A 587 -6.54 -20.78 -23.25
CA LEU A 587 -5.94 -22.00 -22.70
C LEU A 587 -4.78 -22.51 -23.55
N ASP A 588 -4.89 -22.47 -24.88
CA ASP A 588 -3.84 -22.88 -25.81
C ASP A 588 -2.64 -21.90 -25.83
N ALA A 589 -2.87 -20.63 -25.50
CA ALA A 589 -1.80 -19.65 -25.36
C ALA A 589 -0.96 -19.89 -24.09
N GLU A 590 -1.60 -20.40 -23.03
CA GLU A 590 -0.99 -20.60 -21.72
C GLU A 590 -0.31 -21.99 -21.57
N PHE A 591 -0.96 -23.06 -22.06
CA PHE A 591 -0.55 -24.46 -21.87
C PHE A 591 -0.06 -25.15 -23.16
#